data_AF-U5HFR3-F1
#
_entry.id   AF-U5HFR3-F1
#
_cell.length_a   1.000
_cell.length_b   1.000
_cell.length_c   1.000
_cell.angle_alpha   90.00
_cell.angle_beta   90.00
_cell.angle_gamma   90.00
#
_symmetry.space_group_name_H-M   'P 1'
#
loop_
_entity.id
_entity.type
_entity.pdbx_description
1 polymer ?
#
loop_
_entity_poly.entity_id
_entity_poly.type
_entity_poly.pdbx_seq_one_letter_code
_entity_poly.pdbx_strand_id
1 'polypeptide(L)'
;MYEGTMEAPRSSMQLSHINDIISKLRAASAELDIRVVMENANSTVLNLLDFKDYTLVDTGNSSADLFSLADNDVILLGESSFGALAHLVAPPKGLTIVEGADEPNKHRDSTRRSLVLASGRIVDFVQMIIENFPEVQMKTASNEP
;
A
#
# COMPACT_ATOMS: atom_id res chain seq x y z
N MET A 1 5.07 24.68 -26.69
CA MET A 1 5.91 23.80 -25.85
C MET A 1 5.65 24.18 -24.41
N TYR A 2 5.06 23.29 -23.63
CA TYR A 2 4.79 23.51 -22.21
C TYR A 2 5.79 22.65 -21.44
N GLU A 3 6.90 23.24 -21.01
CA GLU A 3 7.80 22.65 -20.02
C GLU A 3 7.18 22.90 -18.64
N GLY A 4 6.13 22.16 -18.33
CA GLY A 4 5.65 22.01 -16.97
C GLY A 4 6.29 20.76 -16.41
N THR A 5 7.16 20.89 -15.41
CA THR A 5 7.52 19.77 -14.55
C THR A 5 6.22 19.12 -14.10
N MET A 6 5.96 17.87 -14.52
CA MET A 6 4.83 17.12 -13.97
C MET A 6 5.07 17.02 -12.47
N GLU A 7 4.44 17.91 -11.69
CA GLU A 7 4.20 17.61 -10.29
C GLU A 7 3.57 16.22 -10.26
N ALA A 8 4.19 15.30 -9.51
CA ALA A 8 3.61 13.98 -9.32
C ALA A 8 2.13 14.18 -8.94
N PRO A 9 1.19 13.43 -9.57
CA PRO A 9 -0.22 13.60 -9.28
C PRO A 9 -0.40 13.50 -7.78
N ARG A 10 -0.90 14.59 -7.17
CA ARG A 10 -1.01 14.80 -5.71
C ARG A 10 -1.94 13.80 -4.99
N SER A 11 -2.28 12.68 -5.62
CA SER A 11 -3.36 11.79 -5.24
C SER A 11 -3.02 10.29 -5.29
N SER A 12 -1.81 9.92 -5.71
CA SER A 12 -1.38 8.52 -5.83
C SER A 12 -0.06 8.28 -5.11
N MET A 13 0.08 7.10 -4.48
CA MET A 13 1.36 6.67 -3.95
C MET A 13 2.33 6.42 -5.11
N GLN A 14 3.58 6.84 -4.96
CA GLN A 14 4.60 6.65 -5.99
C GLN A 14 4.93 5.17 -6.14
N LEU A 15 5.01 4.71 -7.39
CA LEU A 15 5.33 3.30 -7.71
C LEU A 15 6.69 2.89 -7.15
N SER A 16 7.67 3.80 -7.12
CA SER A 16 8.98 3.57 -6.49
C SER A 16 8.86 3.23 -5.00
N HIS A 17 7.96 3.90 -4.27
CA HIS A 17 7.70 3.61 -2.86
C HIS A 17 6.97 2.28 -2.68
N ILE A 18 5.98 1.98 -3.53
CA ILE A 18 5.31 0.67 -3.54
C ILE A 18 6.33 -0.44 -3.76
N ASN A 19 7.17 -0.33 -4.79
CA ASN A 19 8.20 -1.33 -5.09
C ASN A 19 9.20 -1.49 -3.94
N ASP A 20 9.65 -0.41 -3.31
CA ASP A 20 10.60 -0.47 -2.19
C ASP A 20 9.99 -1.10 -0.93
N ILE A 21 8.74 -0.75 -0.59
CA ILE A 21 8.01 -1.36 0.53
C ILE A 21 7.85 -2.87 0.30
N ILE A 22 7.36 -3.28 -0.87
CA ILE A 22 7.14 -4.69 -1.19
C ILE A 22 8.47 -5.46 -1.21
N SER A 23 9.52 -4.89 -1.79
CA SER A 23 10.86 -5.49 -1.80
C SER A 23 11.38 -5.75 -0.38
N LYS A 24 11.30 -4.76 0.51
CA LYS A 24 11.74 -4.91 1.91
C LYS A 24 10.86 -5.87 2.71
N LEU A 25 9.54 -5.85 2.50
CA LEU A 25 8.64 -6.82 3.15
C LEU A 25 8.95 -8.25 2.71
N ARG A 26 9.27 -8.47 1.43
CA ARG A 26 9.71 -9.79 0.92
C ARG A 26 11.06 -10.22 1.47
N ALA A 27 11.97 -9.28 1.70
CA ALA A 27 13.24 -9.58 2.34
C ALA A 27 13.05 -10.01 3.81
N ALA A 28 12.04 -9.44 4.48
CA ALA A 28 11.78 -9.68 5.90
C ALA A 28 10.82 -10.86 6.17
N SER A 29 9.83 -11.09 5.31
CA SER A 29 8.71 -12.02 5.52
C SER A 29 8.81 -13.27 4.65
N ALA A 30 8.34 -14.40 5.15
CA ALA A 30 8.38 -15.69 4.46
C ALA A 30 7.43 -15.75 3.26
N GLU A 31 6.24 -15.15 3.35
CA GLU A 31 5.23 -15.13 2.30
C GLU A 31 4.39 -13.85 2.36
N LEU A 32 4.02 -13.29 1.20
CA LEU A 32 3.14 -12.13 1.08
C LEU A 32 2.06 -12.43 0.03
N ASP A 33 0.78 -12.35 0.40
CA ASP A 33 -0.31 -12.22 -0.57
C ASP A 33 -0.39 -10.75 -1.00
N ILE A 34 -0.17 -10.47 -2.29
CA ILE A 34 -0.15 -9.11 -2.82
C ILE A 34 -1.33 -8.93 -3.76
N ARG A 35 -2.16 -7.93 -3.48
CA ARG A 35 -3.30 -7.56 -4.30
C ARG A 35 -3.10 -6.17 -4.86
N VAL A 36 -3.27 -6.03 -6.17
CA VAL A 36 -3.25 -4.72 -6.85
C VAL A 36 -4.68 -4.40 -7.24
N VAL A 37 -5.29 -3.45 -6.55
CA VAL A 37 -6.66 -2.99 -6.83
C VAL A 37 -6.59 -1.77 -7.73
N MET A 38 -7.20 -1.84 -8.92
CA MET A 38 -7.16 -0.73 -9.88
C MET A 38 -8.39 -0.73 -10.76
N GLU A 39 -9.11 0.39 -10.81
CA GLU A 39 -10.26 0.56 -11.71
C GLU A 39 -9.74 0.83 -13.14
N ASN A 40 -10.23 0.07 -14.12
CA ASN A 40 -9.79 0.13 -15.53
C ASN A 40 -8.29 -0.12 -15.68
N ALA A 41 -7.88 -1.38 -15.47
CA ALA A 41 -6.49 -1.79 -15.40
C ALA A 41 -5.62 -1.26 -16.56
N ASN A 42 -4.70 -0.35 -16.24
CA ASN A 42 -3.69 0.20 -17.12
C ASN A 42 -2.41 -0.66 -17.12
N SER A 43 -2.16 -1.33 -18.23
CA SER A 43 -0.98 -2.18 -18.42
C SER A 43 0.36 -1.41 -18.32
N THR A 44 0.40 -0.13 -18.68
CA THR A 44 1.60 0.71 -18.52
C THR A 44 1.98 0.84 -17.05
N VAL A 45 1.02 1.05 -16.15
CA VAL A 45 1.27 1.14 -14.71
C VAL A 45 1.71 -0.22 -14.15
N LEU A 46 0.99 -1.29 -14.51
CA LEU A 46 1.31 -2.65 -14.05
C LEU A 46 2.69 -3.13 -14.52
N ASN A 47 3.18 -2.65 -15.67
CA ASN A 47 4.51 -2.97 -16.17
C ASN A 47 5.64 -2.32 -15.36
N LEU A 48 5.36 -1.23 -14.65
CA LEU A 48 6.32 -0.52 -13.79
C LEU A 48 6.45 -1.12 -12.38
N LEU A 49 5.62 -2.11 -12.03
CA LEU A 49 5.79 -2.88 -10.79
C LEU A 49 6.95 -3.86 -10.94
N ASP A 50 7.87 -3.84 -9.97
CA ASP A 50 9.07 -4.71 -9.95
C ASP A 50 8.75 -6.17 -9.55
N PHE A 51 7.47 -6.46 -9.30
CA PHE A 51 6.95 -7.77 -8.95
C PHE A 51 5.78 -8.15 -9.86
N LYS A 52 5.58 -9.46 -10.07
CA LYS A 52 4.54 -10.02 -10.97
C LYS A 52 3.64 -11.05 -10.30
N ASP A 53 4.05 -11.54 -9.14
CA ASP A 53 3.29 -12.38 -8.23
C ASP A 53 2.32 -11.52 -7.40
N TYR A 54 1.28 -11.04 -8.07
CA TYR A 54 0.16 -10.35 -7.42
C TYR A 54 -1.17 -10.80 -8.04
N THR A 55 -2.24 -10.67 -7.28
CA THR A 55 -3.61 -10.80 -7.78
C THR A 55 -4.14 -9.44 -8.20
N LEU A 56 -4.46 -9.27 -9.49
CA LEU A 56 -5.14 -8.06 -9.98
C LEU A 56 -6.61 -8.10 -9.59
N VAL A 57 -7.10 -7.02 -8.98
CA VAL A 57 -8.52 -6.81 -8.67
C VAL A 57 -9.02 -5.63 -9.49
N ASP A 58 -9.73 -5.95 -10.56
CA ASP A 58 -10.43 -5.00 -11.45
C ASP A 58 -11.70 -5.71 -11.95
N THR A 59 -12.72 -5.76 -11.09
CA THR A 59 -13.93 -6.54 -11.38
C THR A 59 -14.95 -5.78 -12.24
N GLY A 60 -14.71 -4.48 -12.47
CA GLY A 60 -15.68 -3.56 -13.04
C GLY A 60 -16.80 -3.17 -12.05
N ASN A 61 -16.72 -3.61 -10.80
CA ASN A 61 -17.62 -3.21 -9.72
C ASN A 61 -16.80 -2.49 -8.64
N SER A 62 -16.83 -1.15 -8.68
CA SER A 62 -16.01 -0.31 -7.79
C SER A 62 -16.30 -0.58 -6.31
N SER A 63 -17.51 -1.00 -5.92
CA SER A 63 -17.82 -1.38 -4.54
C SER A 63 -17.17 -2.70 -4.14
N ALA A 64 -17.20 -3.71 -5.02
CA ALA A 64 -16.54 -4.99 -4.75
C ALA A 64 -15.01 -4.84 -4.66
N ASP A 65 -14.44 -4.01 -5.52
CA ASP A 65 -13.00 -3.70 -5.54
C ASP A 65 -12.59 -2.93 -4.28
N LEU A 66 -13.43 -1.99 -3.82
CA LEU A 66 -13.23 -1.25 -2.57
C LEU A 66 -13.19 -2.19 -1.35
N PHE A 67 -14.15 -3.11 -1.24
CA PHE A 67 -14.15 -4.08 -0.13
C PHE A 67 -12.97 -5.05 -0.24
N SER A 68 -12.58 -5.43 -1.46
CA SER A 68 -11.40 -6.26 -1.68
C SER A 68 -10.10 -5.54 -1.28
N LEU A 69 -10.05 -4.22 -1.39
CA LEU A 69 -8.94 -3.39 -0.89
C LEU A 69 -8.98 -3.27 0.64
N ALA A 70 -10.16 -3.05 1.22
CA ALA A 70 -10.37 -2.85 2.65
C ALA A 70 -10.10 -4.11 3.50
N ASP A 71 -10.27 -5.30 2.92
CA ASP A 71 -10.10 -6.60 3.59
C ASP A 71 -8.63 -7.05 3.75
N ASN A 72 -7.65 -6.22 3.36
CA ASN A 72 -6.23 -6.56 3.50
C ASN A 72 -5.69 -6.20 4.89
N ASP A 73 -4.72 -6.96 5.36
CA ASP A 73 -4.00 -6.66 6.61
C ASP A 73 -3.20 -5.36 6.51
N VAL A 74 -2.54 -5.12 5.37
CA VAL A 74 -1.81 -3.88 5.07
C VAL A 74 -2.37 -3.27 3.79
N ILE A 75 -2.69 -1.97 3.83
CA ILE A 75 -3.19 -1.22 2.68
C ILE A 75 -2.19 -0.09 2.36
N LEU A 76 -1.75 0.00 1.11
CA LEU A 76 -0.91 1.08 0.59
C LEU A 76 -1.77 2.03 -0.25
N LEU A 77 -1.87 3.30 0.15
CA LEU A 77 -2.76 4.28 -0.47
C LEU A 77 -2.06 5.59 -0.83
N GLY A 78 -2.43 6.18 -1.95
CA GLY A 78 -2.24 7.62 -2.17
C GLY A 78 -3.44 8.43 -1.65
N GLU A 79 -3.36 9.75 -1.75
CA GLU A 79 -4.47 10.64 -1.44
C GLU A 79 -5.63 10.56 -2.45
N SER A 80 -6.53 9.61 -2.24
CA SER A 80 -7.77 9.48 -3.02
C SER A 80 -8.98 9.30 -2.11
N SER A 81 -10.16 9.74 -2.56
CA SER A 81 -11.42 9.49 -1.86
C SER A 81 -11.76 8.00 -1.80
N PHE A 82 -11.37 7.24 -2.83
CA PHE A 82 -11.51 5.79 -2.86
C PHE A 82 -10.65 5.13 -1.78
N GLY A 83 -9.37 5.51 -1.68
CA GLY A 83 -8.48 5.04 -0.62
C GLY A 83 -8.95 5.43 0.77
N ALA A 84 -9.39 6.67 0.96
CA ALA A 84 -9.93 7.12 2.25
C ALA A 84 -11.16 6.31 2.66
N LEU A 85 -12.06 6.01 1.72
CA LEU A 85 -13.22 5.17 2.00
C LEU A 85 -12.81 3.71 2.31
N ALA A 86 -11.87 3.15 1.56
CA ALA A 86 -11.35 1.80 1.82
C ALA A 86 -10.79 1.70 3.24
N HIS A 87 -10.04 2.71 3.69
CA HIS A 87 -9.54 2.80 5.05
C HIS A 87 -10.65 2.86 6.11
N LEU A 88 -11.70 3.67 5.88
CA LEU A 88 -12.81 3.83 6.83
C LEU A 88 -13.66 2.57 7.01
N VAL A 89 -13.84 1.79 5.94
CA VAL A 89 -14.62 0.54 6.00
C VAL A 89 -13.78 -0.70 6.33
N ALA A 90 -12.45 -0.55 6.34
CA ALA A 90 -11.54 -1.64 6.65
C ALA A 90 -11.66 -2.04 8.13
N PRO A 91 -11.47 -3.33 8.46
CA PRO A 91 -11.49 -3.79 9.83
C PRO A 91 -10.47 -3.05 10.72
N PRO A 92 -10.75 -2.90 12.03
CA PRO A 92 -9.82 -2.26 12.97
C PRO A 92 -8.46 -2.94 13.03
N LYS A 93 -8.44 -4.28 12.92
CA LYS A 93 -7.21 -5.05 12.82
C LYS A 93 -6.59 -4.80 11.45
N GLY A 94 -5.43 -4.17 11.44
CA GLY A 94 -4.65 -3.94 10.24
C GLY A 94 -3.94 -2.58 10.25
N LEU A 95 -3.22 -2.31 9.17
CA LEU A 95 -2.45 -1.08 8.99
C LEU A 95 -2.76 -0.46 7.63
N THR A 96 -2.81 0.86 7.59
CA THR A 96 -2.90 1.64 6.35
C THR A 96 -1.70 2.57 6.27
N ILE A 97 -0.95 2.51 5.17
CA ILE A 97 0.16 3.41 4.88
C ILE A 97 -0.30 4.34 3.77
N VAL A 98 -0.27 5.63 4.05
CA VAL A 98 -0.80 6.68 3.17
C VAL A 98 0.37 7.55 2.71
N GLU A 99 0.55 7.72 1.41
CA GLU A 99 1.42 8.76 0.87
C GLU A 99 0.62 10.04 0.60
N GLY A 100 1.02 11.13 1.26
CA GLY A 100 0.38 12.44 1.18
C GLY A 100 0.33 13.15 2.53
N ALA A 101 -0.04 14.43 2.52
CA ALA A 101 -0.11 15.32 3.68
C ALA A 101 -1.49 15.38 4.37
N ASP A 102 -2.55 14.82 3.77
CA ASP A 102 -3.96 15.06 4.19
C ASP A 102 -4.56 14.00 5.14
N GLU A 103 -3.70 13.18 5.75
CA GLU A 103 -4.10 12.14 6.71
C GLU A 103 -4.83 12.64 7.96
N PRO A 104 -4.48 13.79 8.58
CA PRO A 104 -5.10 14.24 9.83
C PRO A 104 -6.60 14.54 9.71
N ASN A 105 -7.09 14.81 8.48
CA ASN A 105 -8.48 15.18 8.23
C ASN A 105 -9.33 14.01 7.74
N LYS A 106 -8.73 13.03 7.04
CA LYS A 106 -9.48 11.97 6.36
C LYS A 106 -9.72 10.75 7.25
N HIS A 107 -8.84 10.47 8.21
CA HIS A 107 -8.83 9.20 8.96
C HIS A 107 -9.06 9.36 10.47
N ARG A 108 -9.34 10.58 10.93
CA ARG A 108 -9.39 10.96 12.35
C ARG A 108 -10.36 10.13 13.21
N ASP A 109 -11.49 9.71 12.61
CA ASP A 109 -12.54 8.96 13.30
C ASP A 109 -12.55 7.46 12.94
N SER A 110 -11.48 6.99 12.28
CA SER A 110 -11.37 5.58 11.90
C SER A 110 -10.98 4.70 13.09
N THR A 111 -11.42 3.44 13.06
CA THR A 111 -10.99 2.42 14.02
C THR A 111 -9.70 1.72 13.61
N ARG A 112 -9.29 1.89 12.35
CA ARG A 112 -8.10 1.26 11.76
C ARG A 112 -6.91 2.21 11.86
N ARG A 113 -5.72 1.69 12.17
CA ARG A 113 -4.52 2.52 12.26
C ARG A 113 -4.05 2.99 10.88
N SER A 114 -3.72 4.28 10.76
CA SER A 114 -3.04 4.86 9.61
C SER A 114 -1.65 5.40 9.97
N LEU A 115 -0.74 5.39 8.99
CA LEU A 115 0.57 6.00 9.07
C LEU A 115 0.84 6.78 7.78
N VAL A 116 1.40 7.98 7.93
CA VAL A 116 1.79 8.83 6.81
C VAL A 116 3.21 8.51 6.37
N LEU A 117 3.37 8.11 5.11
CA LEU A 117 4.66 8.05 4.44
C LEU A 117 5.18 9.46 4.19
N ALA A 118 5.87 10.02 5.19
CA ALA A 118 6.72 11.19 4.97
C ALA A 118 7.90 10.77 4.09
N SER A 119 8.14 11.53 3.02
CA SER A 119 8.92 11.25 1.81
C SER A 119 10.41 10.85 1.96
N GLY A 120 10.78 9.98 2.90
CA GLY A 120 12.16 9.52 3.03
C GLY A 120 12.45 8.42 4.07
N ARG A 121 11.47 7.82 4.74
CA ARG A 121 11.73 6.83 5.81
C ARG A 121 11.01 5.49 5.64
N ILE A 122 11.06 4.92 4.44
CA ILE A 122 10.43 3.63 4.09
C ILE A 122 10.84 2.48 5.04
N VAL A 123 12.08 2.48 5.53
CA VAL A 123 12.59 1.47 6.49
C VAL A 123 11.77 1.45 7.80
N ASP A 124 11.36 2.62 8.29
CA ASP A 124 10.59 2.73 9.52
C ASP A 124 9.20 2.09 9.37
N PHE A 125 8.62 2.11 8.16
CA PHE A 125 7.31 1.50 7.88
C PHE A 125 7.36 -0.01 7.84
N VAL A 126 8.42 -0.59 7.28
CA VAL A 126 8.57 -2.05 7.23
C VAL A 126 8.70 -2.61 8.64
N GLN A 127 9.52 -1.96 9.48
CA GLN A 127 9.63 -2.31 10.89
C GLN A 127 8.29 -2.16 11.62
N MET A 128 7.55 -1.07 11.37
CA MET A 128 6.21 -0.88 11.94
C MET A 128 5.22 -1.94 11.47
N ILE A 129 5.24 -2.36 10.19
CA ILE A 129 4.40 -3.47 9.72
C ILE A 129 4.72 -4.73 10.53
N ILE A 130 6.00 -5.10 10.63
CA ILE A 130 6.44 -6.28 11.38
C ILE A 130 5.96 -6.22 12.84
N GLU A 131 6.07 -5.06 13.48
CA GLU A 131 5.61 -4.88 14.87
C GLU A 131 4.09 -4.98 15.04
N ASN A 132 3.30 -4.59 14.03
CA ASN A 132 1.84 -4.70 14.07
C ASN A 132 1.33 -6.10 13.71
N PHE A 133 2.16 -6.94 13.06
CA PHE A 133 1.82 -8.31 12.68
C PHE A 133 2.90 -9.31 13.14
N PRO A 134 3.10 -9.49 14.46
CA PRO A 134 4.11 -10.40 15.00
C PRO A 134 3.86 -11.88 14.64
N GLU A 135 2.65 -12.23 14.21
CA GLU A 135 2.29 -13.55 13.69
C GLU A 135 2.91 -13.86 12.31
N VAL A 136 3.42 -12.86 11.59
CA VAL A 136 4.03 -13.06 10.28
C VAL A 136 5.34 -13.83 10.46
N GLN A 137 5.44 -14.97 9.78
CA GLN A 137 6.67 -15.74 9.75
C GLN A 137 7.76 -14.91 9.09
N MET A 138 8.75 -14.53 9.89
CA MET A 138 9.93 -13.82 9.39
C MET A 138 10.85 -14.82 8.70
N LYS A 139 11.52 -14.40 7.63
CA LYS A 139 12.63 -15.18 7.08
C LYS A 139 13.69 -15.30 8.17
N THR A 140 13.93 -16.53 8.64
CA THR A 140 15.10 -16.80 9.48
C THR A 140 16.32 -16.40 8.67
N ALA A 141 17.19 -15.54 9.22
CA ALA A 141 18.48 -15.27 8.63
C ALA A 141 19.14 -16.63 8.35
N SER A 142 19.31 -16.95 7.07
CA SER A 142 20.05 -18.14 6.64
C SER A 142 21.49 -17.92 7.10
N ASN A 143 21.80 -18.42 8.29
CA ASN A 143 23.15 -18.81 8.65
C ASN A 143 23.48 -19.98 7.73
N GLU A 144 24.00 -19.68 6.55
CA GLU A 144 24.82 -20.65 5.84
C GLU A 144 26.28 -20.16 5.83
N PRO A 145 27.22 -21.08 6.09
CA PRO A 145 28.62 -20.82 6.43
C PRO A 145 29.50 -20.32 5.28
#